data_AF-A0ACK9-F1
#
_entry.id   AF-A0ACK9-F1
#
_cell.length_a   1.000
_cell.length_b   1.000
_cell.length_c   1.000
_cell.angle_alpha   90.00
_cell.angle_beta   90.00
_cell.angle_gamma   90.00
#
_symmetry.space_group_name_H-M   'P 1'
#
loop_
_entity.id
_entity.type
_entity.pdbx_description
1 polymer ?
#
loop_
_entity_poly.entity_id
_entity_poly.type
_entity_poly.pdbx_seq_one_letter_code
_entity_poly.pdbx_strand_id
1 'polypeptide(L)'
;MKSPTVPGGTSTAPKRRRHRTTGTRVRSVVTALALVAAPGAAVVGSAGDAFAATKISHATATSMFRDVGITWSSSGNCSNRNNSTCTSFDQLNLATAQGAQTLKRASGCALNITGGTETGHASGTYSHWNGYKLDFSKYTCVGNYIKNTFTYIGVRGDGAPQWRSGSGNVYADEGNHWDVTYHNCGGC
;
A
#
# COMPACT_ATOMS: atom_id res chain seq x y z
N MET A 1 -2.91 -45.92 33.74
CA MET A 1 -3.07 -45.00 34.90
C MET A 1 -2.08 -43.85 34.74
N LYS A 2 -2.60 -42.61 34.71
CA LYS A 2 -2.01 -41.32 35.11
C LYS A 2 -0.59 -40.91 34.63
N SER A 3 -0.53 -39.90 33.74
CA SER A 3 0.28 -38.68 33.98
C SER A 3 -0.24 -37.96 35.26
N PRO A 4 0.45 -37.00 35.94
CA PRO A 4 1.33 -35.96 35.37
C PRO A 4 2.45 -35.42 36.32
N THR A 5 3.07 -34.31 35.90
CA THR A 5 3.39 -33.10 36.72
C THR A 5 4.86 -32.76 36.98
N VAL A 6 5.22 -31.52 36.58
CA VAL A 6 6.40 -30.71 36.91
C VAL A 6 6.15 -29.91 38.20
N PRO A 7 7.19 -29.53 38.97
CA PRO A 7 7.18 -28.20 39.61
C PRO A 7 8.53 -27.44 39.52
N GLY A 8 8.47 -26.10 39.66
CA GLY A 8 9.62 -25.17 39.62
C GLY A 8 9.85 -24.37 40.92
N GLY A 9 10.78 -23.38 40.84
CA GLY A 9 11.06 -22.32 41.84
C GLY A 9 12.03 -22.73 42.97
N THR A 10 12.91 -21.91 43.59
CA THR A 10 13.06 -20.44 43.73
C THR A 10 14.47 -20.06 44.24
N SER A 11 14.80 -18.76 44.10
CA SER A 11 16.01 -17.99 44.45
C SER A 11 16.35 -17.85 45.96
N THR A 12 17.63 -17.65 46.35
CA THR A 12 18.04 -16.87 47.55
C THR A 12 19.50 -16.38 47.51
N ALA A 13 19.75 -15.14 47.96
CA ALA A 13 21.02 -14.41 48.06
C ALA A 13 21.77 -14.60 49.42
N PRO A 14 23.02 -14.10 49.54
CA PRO A 14 23.52 -13.52 50.81
C PRO A 14 24.29 -12.19 50.61
N LYS A 15 24.02 -11.11 51.38
CA LYS A 15 24.45 -10.70 52.74
C LYS A 15 25.79 -9.93 52.85
N ARG A 16 25.66 -8.59 52.90
CA ARG A 16 26.34 -7.56 53.75
C ARG A 16 27.74 -7.81 54.33
N ARG A 17 28.58 -6.76 54.29
CA ARG A 17 29.18 -6.13 55.51
C ARG A 17 29.76 -4.73 55.24
N ARG A 18 29.72 -3.89 56.27
CA ARG A 18 30.10 -2.46 56.34
C ARG A 18 31.48 -2.31 56.99
N HIS A 19 32.21 -1.22 56.71
CA HIS A 19 33.01 -0.50 57.73
C HIS A 19 33.26 0.96 57.33
N ARG A 20 33.37 1.82 58.35
CA ARG A 20 33.39 3.29 58.35
C ARG A 20 34.43 3.73 59.39
N THR A 21 35.34 4.66 59.05
CA THR A 21 36.04 5.70 59.89
C THR A 21 37.29 6.23 59.13
N THR A 22 37.44 7.50 58.69
CA THR A 22 37.67 8.86 59.31
C THR A 22 39.14 9.33 59.34
N GLY A 23 39.40 10.51 58.73
CA GLY A 23 40.48 11.49 59.02
C GLY A 23 41.83 11.29 58.27
N THR A 24 42.57 12.28 57.75
CA THR A 24 42.53 13.76 57.80
C THR A 24 43.51 14.32 56.73
N ARG A 25 43.08 15.37 56.00
CA ARG A 25 43.81 16.45 55.25
C ARG A 25 45.03 16.10 54.36
N VAL A 26 45.04 16.65 53.13
CA VAL A 26 45.86 17.81 52.70
C VAL A 26 45.93 17.89 51.15
N ARG A 27 45.81 19.14 50.64
CA ARG A 27 46.22 19.72 49.34
C ARG A 27 45.35 19.52 48.08
N SER A 28 44.93 20.69 47.59
CA SER A 28 44.35 21.03 46.31
C SER A 28 45.06 20.42 45.10
N VAL A 29 44.29 19.89 44.14
CA VAL A 29 44.52 20.06 42.70
C VAL A 29 43.16 20.18 42.03
N VAL A 30 42.91 21.35 41.43
CA VAL A 30 41.80 21.57 40.50
C VAL A 30 42.07 20.72 39.27
N THR A 31 41.18 19.81 38.92
CA THR A 31 41.09 19.29 37.56
C THR A 31 39.62 19.16 37.19
N ALA A 32 39.15 20.09 36.37
CA ALA A 32 37.80 20.08 35.82
C ALA A 32 37.65 18.86 34.91
N LEU A 33 36.71 17.96 35.24
CA LEU A 33 36.33 16.87 34.36
C LEU A 33 35.23 17.39 33.44
N ALA A 34 35.60 17.69 32.20
CA ALA A 34 34.68 18.11 31.15
C ALA A 34 33.68 16.98 30.84
N LEU A 35 32.38 17.28 30.95
CA LEU A 35 31.31 16.46 30.43
C LEU A 35 31.38 16.51 28.90
N VAL A 36 31.87 15.42 28.28
CA VAL A 36 31.71 15.20 26.84
C VAL A 36 30.27 14.76 26.60
N ALA A 37 29.40 15.71 26.26
CA ALA A 37 28.10 15.39 25.68
C ALA A 37 28.35 14.83 24.27
N ALA A 38 28.14 13.52 24.10
CA ALA A 38 28.13 12.91 22.78
C ALA A 38 26.93 13.47 21.98
N PRO A 39 27.11 13.92 20.74
CA PRO A 39 25.98 14.24 19.88
C PRO A 39 25.23 12.94 19.56
N GLY A 40 24.02 12.82 20.11
CA GLY A 40 23.08 11.80 19.68
C GLY A 40 22.81 12.00 18.19
N ALA A 41 23.17 11.03 17.37
CA ALA A 41 22.77 10.98 15.98
C ALA A 41 21.24 10.92 15.93
N ALA A 42 20.61 12.05 15.65
CA ALA A 42 19.23 12.07 15.20
C ALA A 42 19.22 11.31 13.86
N VAL A 43 18.73 10.07 13.88
CA VAL A 43 18.16 9.46 12.68
C VAL A 43 16.94 10.29 12.32
N VAL A 44 17.17 11.32 11.51
CA VAL A 44 16.10 11.95 10.74
C VAL A 44 15.55 10.84 9.86
N GLY A 45 14.43 10.26 10.28
CA GLY A 45 13.61 9.48 9.38
C GLY A 45 13.33 10.37 8.18
N SER A 46 13.80 9.95 7.01
CA SER A 46 13.33 10.52 5.76
C SER A 46 11.82 10.42 5.81
N ALA A 47 11.15 11.57 5.99
CA ALA A 47 9.77 11.70 5.57
C ALA A 47 9.80 11.24 4.12
N GLY A 48 9.23 10.06 3.86
CA GLY A 48 9.21 9.50 2.53
C GLY A 48 8.63 10.57 1.63
N ASP A 49 9.46 11.12 0.73
CA ASP A 49 9.00 12.05 -0.26
C ASP A 49 7.78 11.39 -0.91
N ALA A 50 6.62 12.03 -0.76
CA ALA A 50 5.47 11.70 -1.57
C ALA A 50 5.86 12.09 -3.00
N PHE A 51 6.65 11.23 -3.66
CA PHE A 51 6.97 11.37 -5.05
C PHE A 51 5.64 11.47 -5.77
N ALA A 52 5.39 12.63 -6.38
CA ALA A 52 4.20 12.85 -7.17
C ALA A 52 4.10 11.68 -8.17
N ALA A 53 2.97 10.97 -8.13
CA ALA A 53 2.76 9.82 -9.00
C ALA A 53 3.01 10.24 -10.45
N THR A 54 3.88 9.52 -11.16
CA THR A 54 4.17 9.81 -12.55
C THR A 54 2.89 9.69 -13.37
N LYS A 55 2.48 10.80 -14.00
CA LYS A 55 1.28 10.88 -14.82
C LYS A 55 1.60 10.52 -16.26
N ILE A 56 0.74 9.73 -16.89
CA ILE A 56 0.87 9.36 -18.30
C ILE A 56 -0.31 9.89 -19.13
N SER A 57 -0.06 10.02 -20.43
CA SER A 57 -1.09 10.38 -21.41
C SER A 57 -1.99 9.19 -21.73
N HIS A 58 -3.16 9.45 -22.31
CA HIS A 58 -4.02 8.39 -22.83
C HIS A 58 -3.31 7.53 -23.89
N ALA A 59 -2.53 8.14 -24.79
CA ALA A 59 -1.78 7.42 -25.82
C ALA A 59 -0.73 6.47 -25.21
N THR A 60 -0.03 6.92 -24.15
CA THR A 60 0.93 6.08 -23.42
C THR A 60 0.22 4.90 -22.75
N ALA A 61 -0.87 5.16 -22.03
CA ALA A 61 -1.62 4.11 -21.34
C ALA A 61 -2.17 3.05 -22.32
N THR A 62 -2.77 3.49 -23.43
CA THR A 62 -3.30 2.57 -24.45
C THR A 62 -2.23 1.74 -25.14
N SER A 63 -1.02 2.28 -25.34
CA SER A 63 0.13 1.49 -25.81
C SER A 63 0.44 0.37 -24.81
N MET A 64 0.60 0.71 -23.53
CA MET A 64 0.89 -0.27 -22.48
C MET A 64 -0.19 -1.35 -22.36
N PHE A 65 -1.46 -0.98 -22.48
CA PHE A 65 -2.58 -1.93 -22.44
C PHE A 65 -2.57 -2.88 -23.64
N ARG A 66 -2.30 -2.37 -24.84
CA ARG A 66 -2.17 -3.20 -26.05
C ARG A 66 -1.02 -4.20 -25.95
N ASP A 67 0.11 -3.81 -25.35
CA ASP A 67 1.29 -4.67 -25.21
C ASP A 67 1.02 -5.97 -24.42
N VAL A 68 -0.06 -6.02 -23.64
CA VAL A 68 -0.47 -7.21 -22.87
C VAL A 68 -1.86 -7.72 -23.26
N GLY A 69 -2.50 -7.14 -24.28
CA GLY A 69 -3.84 -7.53 -24.72
C GLY A 69 -4.95 -7.18 -23.72
N ILE A 70 -4.85 -6.02 -23.07
CA ILE A 70 -5.97 -5.38 -22.38
C ILE A 70 -6.73 -4.53 -23.40
N THR A 71 -8.06 -4.65 -23.42
CA THR A 71 -8.95 -3.84 -24.26
C THR A 71 -9.61 -2.73 -23.43
N TRP A 72 -10.29 -1.81 -24.11
CA TRP A 72 -11.16 -0.83 -23.45
C TRP A 72 -12.37 -0.49 -24.33
N SER A 73 -13.42 0.02 -23.71
CA SER A 73 -14.66 0.43 -24.38
C SER A 73 -15.17 1.73 -23.77
N SER A 74 -15.53 2.67 -24.63
CA SER A 74 -16.03 4.00 -24.27
C SER A 74 -17.42 4.18 -24.84
N SER A 75 -18.43 4.42 -24.00
CA SER A 75 -19.83 4.54 -24.45
C SER A 75 -20.04 5.77 -25.34
N GLY A 76 -19.31 6.85 -25.07
CA GLY A 76 -19.27 8.06 -25.90
C GLY A 76 -18.33 8.00 -27.10
N ASN A 77 -17.66 6.85 -27.34
CA ASN A 77 -16.66 6.67 -28.41
C ASN A 77 -15.58 7.77 -28.41
N CYS A 78 -15.09 8.13 -27.23
CA CYS A 78 -14.16 9.24 -27.02
C CYS A 78 -13.20 8.96 -25.84
N SER A 79 -12.17 9.78 -25.70
CA SER A 79 -11.15 9.69 -24.64
C SER A 79 -10.98 11.00 -23.83
N ASN A 80 -11.89 11.97 -23.98
CA ASN A 80 -11.81 13.25 -23.29
C ASN A 80 -12.15 13.07 -21.80
N ARG A 81 -11.16 13.33 -20.94
CA ARG A 81 -11.31 13.23 -19.48
C ARG A 81 -12.42 14.10 -18.90
N ASN A 82 -12.76 15.21 -19.53
CA ASN A 82 -13.79 16.13 -19.03
C ASN A 82 -15.22 15.75 -19.47
N ASN A 83 -15.39 14.60 -20.12
CA ASN A 83 -16.70 14.09 -20.53
C ASN A 83 -16.94 12.72 -19.89
N SER A 84 -17.98 12.60 -19.07
CA SER A 84 -18.32 11.40 -18.28
C SER A 84 -18.77 10.20 -19.11
N THR A 85 -19.03 10.37 -20.41
CA THR A 85 -19.33 9.26 -21.33
C THR A 85 -18.07 8.67 -21.97
N CYS A 86 -16.92 9.33 -21.84
CA CYS A 86 -15.67 8.84 -22.38
C CYS A 86 -14.99 7.90 -21.39
N THR A 87 -14.27 6.89 -21.90
CA THR A 87 -13.20 6.24 -21.13
C THR A 87 -11.89 6.96 -21.42
N SER A 88 -11.40 7.74 -20.46
CA SER A 88 -10.13 8.45 -20.59
C SER A 88 -9.04 7.79 -19.77
N PHE A 89 -7.79 7.98 -20.20
CA PHE A 89 -6.61 7.60 -19.41
C PHE A 89 -5.63 8.78 -19.28
N ASP A 90 -6.07 9.99 -19.62
CA ASP A 90 -5.24 11.17 -19.39
C ASP A 90 -5.05 11.36 -17.90
N GLN A 91 -3.80 11.65 -17.49
CA GLN A 91 -3.41 11.80 -16.09
C GLN A 91 -3.61 10.51 -15.25
N LEU A 92 -3.62 9.35 -15.91
CA LEU A 92 -3.51 8.06 -15.22
C LEU A 92 -2.13 7.96 -14.55
N ASN A 93 -2.05 7.34 -13.38
CA ASN A 93 -0.75 7.05 -12.78
C ASN A 93 -0.06 5.92 -13.56
N LEU A 94 1.23 6.06 -13.83
CA LEU A 94 2.04 5.00 -14.45
C LEU A 94 1.89 3.67 -13.68
N ALA A 95 1.95 3.72 -12.36
CA ALA A 95 1.78 2.55 -11.49
C ALA A 95 0.40 1.88 -11.65
N THR A 96 -0.66 2.66 -11.93
CA THR A 96 -2.00 2.11 -12.21
C THR A 96 -2.02 1.35 -13.53
N ALA A 97 -1.41 1.90 -14.59
CA ALA A 97 -1.31 1.20 -15.87
C ALA A 97 -0.48 -0.09 -15.74
N GLN A 98 0.67 -0.03 -15.06
CA GLN A 98 1.50 -1.20 -14.78
C GLN A 98 0.75 -2.22 -13.92
N GLY A 99 -0.01 -1.77 -12.91
CA GLY A 99 -0.84 -2.64 -12.08
C GLY A 99 -1.90 -3.40 -12.87
N ALA A 100 -2.52 -2.76 -13.87
CA ALA A 100 -3.44 -3.44 -14.79
C ALA A 100 -2.71 -4.49 -15.66
N GLN A 101 -1.51 -4.18 -16.15
CA GLN A 101 -0.67 -5.15 -16.87
C GLN A 101 -0.29 -6.34 -15.99
N THR A 102 0.06 -6.10 -14.72
CA THR A 102 0.35 -7.14 -13.73
C THR A 102 -0.86 -8.03 -13.52
N LEU A 103 -2.05 -7.46 -13.30
CA LEU A 103 -3.30 -8.22 -13.18
C LEU A 103 -3.55 -9.09 -14.42
N LYS A 104 -3.38 -8.52 -15.62
CA LYS A 104 -3.55 -9.24 -16.89
C LYS A 104 -2.63 -10.45 -16.98
N ARG A 105 -1.33 -10.25 -16.71
CA ARG A 105 -0.32 -11.31 -16.77
C ARG A 105 -0.54 -12.39 -15.71
N ALA A 106 -0.86 -11.98 -14.48
CA ALA A 106 -1.03 -12.91 -13.36
C ALA A 106 -2.33 -13.72 -13.44
N SER A 107 -3.42 -13.12 -13.92
CA SER A 107 -4.70 -13.81 -14.08
C SER A 107 -4.79 -14.62 -15.37
N GLY A 108 -4.07 -14.22 -16.42
CA GLY A 108 -4.25 -14.76 -17.79
C GLY A 108 -5.62 -14.44 -18.41
N CYS A 109 -6.48 -13.70 -17.71
CA CYS A 109 -7.85 -13.45 -18.13
C CYS A 109 -7.95 -12.33 -19.17
N ALA A 110 -9.00 -12.33 -19.99
CA ALA A 110 -9.40 -11.13 -20.73
C ALA A 110 -9.74 -10.00 -19.73
N LEU A 111 -9.30 -8.78 -20.02
CA LEU A 111 -9.64 -7.57 -19.28
C LEU A 111 -10.12 -6.52 -20.28
N ASN A 112 -11.28 -5.92 -20.01
CA ASN A 112 -11.81 -4.80 -20.75
C ASN A 112 -12.04 -3.63 -19.80
N ILE A 113 -11.34 -2.52 -20.00
CA ILE A 113 -11.47 -1.31 -19.20
C ILE A 113 -12.67 -0.49 -19.71
N THR A 114 -13.57 -0.10 -18.81
CA THR A 114 -14.79 0.65 -19.14
C THR A 114 -14.80 2.06 -18.57
N GLY A 115 -13.93 2.33 -17.60
CA GLY A 115 -13.80 3.61 -16.94
C GLY A 115 -12.35 3.81 -16.52
N GLY A 116 -11.90 5.06 -16.56
CA GLY A 116 -10.53 5.41 -16.24
C GLY A 116 -10.50 6.71 -15.49
N THR A 117 -10.09 7.78 -16.15
CA THR A 117 -9.81 9.04 -15.48
C THR A 117 -10.85 10.12 -15.70
N GLU A 118 -11.90 9.83 -16.47
CA GLU A 118 -12.98 10.75 -16.79
C GLU A 118 -13.67 11.38 -15.56
N THR A 119 -14.36 12.50 -15.77
CA THR A 119 -15.20 13.14 -14.76
C THR A 119 -16.47 12.33 -14.51
N GLY A 120 -17.16 12.60 -13.39
CA GLY A 120 -18.40 11.91 -13.00
C GLY A 120 -18.24 10.87 -11.90
N HIS A 121 -17.00 10.61 -11.46
CA HIS A 121 -16.68 9.72 -10.35
C HIS A 121 -16.56 10.45 -9.01
N ALA A 122 -16.67 9.70 -7.91
CA ALA A 122 -16.44 10.24 -6.57
C ALA A 122 -15.02 10.81 -6.41
N SER A 123 -14.91 11.93 -5.70
CA SER A 123 -13.64 12.58 -5.39
C SER A 123 -12.91 11.91 -4.23
N GLY A 124 -11.63 12.24 -4.06
CA GLY A 124 -10.78 11.72 -2.99
C GLY A 124 -9.35 11.47 -3.45
N THR A 125 -8.44 11.19 -2.52
CA THR A 125 -7.03 10.96 -2.81
C THR A 125 -6.84 9.83 -3.82
N TYR A 126 -7.42 8.66 -3.55
CA TYR A 126 -7.37 7.48 -4.42
C TYR A 126 -8.64 7.41 -5.28
N SER A 127 -8.76 8.29 -6.28
CA SER A 127 -9.93 8.41 -7.16
C SER A 127 -9.57 8.23 -8.64
N HIS A 128 -10.60 8.06 -9.48
CA HIS A 128 -10.49 8.09 -10.96
C HIS A 128 -9.85 9.39 -11.44
N TRP A 129 -10.34 10.52 -10.93
CA TRP A 129 -9.79 11.84 -11.24
C TRP A 129 -8.35 12.05 -10.77
N ASN A 130 -7.86 11.25 -9.82
CA ASN A 130 -6.46 11.27 -9.44
C ASN A 130 -5.64 10.14 -10.07
N GLY A 131 -6.21 9.39 -11.02
CA GLY A 131 -5.51 8.40 -11.82
C GLY A 131 -5.15 7.13 -11.08
N TYR A 132 -5.80 6.85 -9.94
CA TYR A 132 -5.54 5.68 -9.11
C TYR A 132 -6.45 4.50 -9.42
N LYS A 133 -7.51 4.71 -10.19
CA LYS A 133 -8.57 3.72 -10.40
C LYS A 133 -8.78 3.40 -11.87
N LEU A 134 -9.19 2.17 -12.14
CA LEU A 134 -9.70 1.70 -13.42
C LEU A 134 -10.92 0.83 -13.17
N ASP A 135 -11.94 1.00 -14.01
CA ASP A 135 -13.11 0.14 -14.01
C ASP A 135 -12.95 -0.96 -15.06
N PHE A 136 -13.21 -2.21 -14.67
CA PHE A 136 -13.17 -3.35 -15.58
C PHE A 136 -14.54 -3.98 -15.75
N SER A 137 -14.84 -4.42 -16.96
CA SER A 137 -16.02 -5.24 -17.26
C SER A 137 -16.07 -6.49 -16.37
N LYS A 138 -17.30 -6.94 -16.06
CA LYS A 138 -17.56 -8.04 -15.15
C LYS A 138 -17.35 -9.43 -15.76
N TYR A 139 -16.17 -9.69 -16.32
CA TYR A 139 -15.86 -10.99 -16.89
C TYR A 139 -15.66 -12.05 -15.80
N THR A 140 -16.24 -13.23 -16.01
CA THR A 140 -16.22 -14.33 -15.04
C THR A 140 -14.79 -14.78 -14.70
N CYS A 141 -13.89 -14.84 -15.68
CA CYS A 141 -12.50 -15.27 -15.47
C CYS A 141 -11.80 -14.40 -14.42
N VAL A 142 -11.73 -13.08 -14.64
CA VAL A 142 -11.04 -12.17 -13.72
C VAL A 142 -11.76 -12.11 -12.38
N GLY A 143 -13.10 -12.18 -12.38
CA GLY A 143 -13.86 -12.22 -11.14
C GLY A 143 -13.54 -13.43 -10.27
N ASN A 144 -13.43 -14.62 -10.87
CA ASN A 144 -13.02 -15.84 -10.16
C ASN A 144 -11.59 -15.74 -9.66
N TYR A 145 -10.67 -15.23 -10.49
CA TYR A 145 -9.28 -15.01 -10.09
C TYR A 145 -9.19 -14.11 -8.85
N ILE A 146 -9.84 -12.93 -8.89
CA ILE A 146 -9.87 -11.99 -7.75
C ILE A 146 -10.40 -12.68 -6.50
N LYS A 147 -11.56 -13.34 -6.59
CA LYS A 147 -12.24 -13.94 -5.43
C LYS A 147 -11.48 -15.12 -4.82
N ASN A 148 -10.75 -15.88 -5.63
CA ASN A 148 -10.02 -17.07 -5.19
C ASN A 148 -8.58 -16.77 -4.78
N THR A 149 -7.96 -15.72 -5.31
CA THR A 149 -6.54 -15.42 -5.09
C THR A 149 -6.32 -14.29 -4.09
N PHE A 150 -7.25 -13.32 -3.99
CA PHE A 150 -7.08 -12.15 -3.13
C PHE A 150 -7.86 -12.28 -1.82
N THR A 151 -7.38 -11.59 -0.79
CA THR A 151 -8.01 -11.63 0.54
C THR A 151 -9.28 -10.80 0.54
N TYR A 152 -10.41 -11.37 0.90
CA TYR A 152 -11.62 -10.61 1.15
C TYR A 152 -11.43 -9.68 2.36
N ILE A 153 -11.74 -8.39 2.20
CA ILE A 153 -11.53 -7.36 3.24
C ILE A 153 -12.81 -6.72 3.75
N GLY A 154 -13.98 -7.25 3.37
CA GLY A 154 -15.28 -6.76 3.82
C GLY A 154 -16.04 -5.97 2.75
N VAL A 155 -17.03 -5.20 3.20
CA VAL A 155 -17.95 -4.43 2.36
C VAL A 155 -17.66 -2.94 2.54
N ARG A 156 -17.50 -2.21 1.43
CA ARG A 156 -17.31 -0.75 1.41
C ARG A 156 -18.62 -0.05 1.83
N GLY A 157 -18.55 1.22 2.23
CA GLY A 157 -19.71 1.98 2.74
C GLY A 157 -20.91 2.09 1.77
N ASP A 158 -20.71 1.85 0.48
CA ASP A 158 -21.75 1.82 -0.56
C ASP A 158 -22.31 0.41 -0.85
N GLY A 159 -21.88 -0.60 -0.08
CA GLY A 159 -22.35 -1.98 -0.22
C GLY A 159 -21.51 -2.85 -1.15
N ALA A 160 -20.46 -2.32 -1.78
CA ALA A 160 -19.59 -3.10 -2.66
C ALA A 160 -18.65 -4.03 -1.85
N PRO A 161 -18.71 -5.38 -2.00
CA PRO A 161 -17.72 -6.26 -1.39
C PRO A 161 -16.34 -6.06 -2.02
N GLN A 162 -15.28 -6.18 -1.22
CA GLN A 162 -13.91 -5.85 -1.61
C GLN A 162 -12.90 -6.97 -1.34
N TRP A 163 -11.93 -7.08 -2.24
CA TRP A 163 -10.78 -7.97 -2.13
C TRP A 163 -9.49 -7.17 -2.22
N ARG A 164 -8.45 -7.60 -1.51
CA ARG A 164 -7.12 -6.99 -1.52
C ARG A 164 -6.09 -8.00 -1.99
N SER A 165 -5.35 -7.64 -3.03
CA SER A 165 -4.21 -8.39 -3.51
C SER A 165 -3.05 -8.38 -2.51
N GLY A 166 -2.11 -9.32 -2.63
CA GLY A 166 -0.91 -9.38 -1.77
C GLY A 166 -0.04 -8.12 -1.84
N SER A 167 -0.11 -7.36 -2.95
CA SER A 167 0.58 -6.07 -3.08
C SER A 167 -0.19 -4.89 -2.47
N GLY A 168 -1.42 -5.10 -2.00
CA GLY A 168 -2.24 -4.07 -1.37
C GLY A 168 -3.25 -3.37 -2.29
N ASN A 169 -3.27 -3.63 -3.60
CA ASN A 169 -4.31 -3.10 -4.51
C ASN A 169 -5.68 -3.67 -4.14
N VAL A 170 -6.73 -2.86 -4.25
CA VAL A 170 -8.10 -3.16 -3.79
C VAL A 170 -9.05 -3.27 -4.99
N TYR A 171 -9.89 -4.30 -4.96
CA TYR A 171 -10.82 -4.68 -6.02
C TYR A 171 -12.23 -4.70 -5.43
N ALA A 172 -13.06 -3.74 -5.79
CA ALA A 172 -14.44 -3.61 -5.34
C ALA A 172 -15.40 -4.14 -6.42
N ASP A 173 -16.34 -4.99 -6.00
CA ASP A 173 -17.40 -5.51 -6.86
C ASP A 173 -18.63 -4.60 -6.73
N GLU A 174 -18.85 -3.70 -7.70
CA GLU A 174 -20.03 -2.82 -7.73
C GLU A 174 -21.24 -3.48 -8.43
N GLY A 175 -21.19 -4.80 -8.63
CA GLY A 175 -22.22 -5.59 -9.29
C GLY A 175 -22.12 -5.61 -10.81
N ASN A 176 -22.09 -4.44 -11.47
CA ASN A 176 -22.03 -4.35 -12.93
C ASN A 176 -20.59 -4.22 -13.49
N HIS A 177 -19.62 -3.82 -12.66
CA HIS A 177 -18.21 -3.74 -13.01
C HIS A 177 -17.31 -4.01 -11.78
N TRP A 178 -16.02 -4.08 -12.02
CA TRP A 178 -14.99 -4.05 -10.98
C TRP A 178 -14.40 -2.65 -10.91
N ASP A 179 -14.54 -1.99 -9.76
CA ASP A 179 -13.81 -0.77 -9.42
C ASP A 179 -12.48 -1.19 -8.76
N VAL A 180 -11.36 -0.93 -9.43
CA VAL A 180 -10.04 -1.34 -8.94
C VAL A 180 -9.21 -0.12 -8.58
N THR A 181 -8.79 -0.04 -7.32
CA THR A 181 -7.88 0.97 -6.81
C THR A 181 -6.46 0.43 -6.71
N TYR A 182 -5.55 1.09 -7.42
CA TYR A 182 -4.13 0.74 -7.48
C TYR A 182 -3.32 1.67 -6.58
N HIS A 183 -2.75 1.14 -5.50
CA HIS A 183 -1.80 1.84 -4.63
C HIS A 183 -0.36 1.69 -5.12
N ASN A 184 -0.10 0.67 -5.94
CA ASN A 184 1.17 0.40 -6.60
C ASN A 184 0.96 -0.48 -7.84
N CYS A 185 2.04 -0.80 -8.55
CA CYS A 185 1.99 -1.60 -9.77
C CYS A 185 1.93 -3.13 -9.56
N GLY A 186 1.86 -3.62 -8.33
CA GLY A 186 1.67 -5.04 -8.05
C GLY A 186 2.92 -5.93 -8.20
N GLY A 187 4.13 -5.37 -8.12
CA GLY A 187 5.38 -6.12 -8.30
C GLY A 187 6.02 -5.96 -9.68
N CYS A 188 5.76 -4.84 -10.33
CA CYS A 188 6.69 -4.25 -11.30
C CYS A 188 7.86 -3.58 -10.55
#